data_AF-A0A9E0HJG0-F1
#
_entry.id   AF-A0A9E0HJG0-F1
#
_cell.length_a   1.000
_cell.length_b   1.000
_cell.length_c   1.000
_cell.angle_alpha   90.00
_cell.angle_beta   90.00
_cell.angle_gamma   90.00
#
_symmetry.space_group_name_H-M   'P 1'
#
loop_
_entity.id
_entity.type
_entity.pdbx_description
1 polymer ?
#
loop_
_entity_poly.entity_id
_entity_poly.type
_entity_poly.pdbx_seq_one_letter_code
_entity_poly.pdbx_strand_id
1 'polypeptide(L)' 'MNLPDPAGPLSLDDLVAEHRRLDERLRALAAQRSLTAAEQVEYALLKKQKLRAKDQIARLQAAERRA' A
#
# COMPACT_ATOMS: atom_id res chain seq x y z
N MET A 1 24.73 4.30 10.64
CA MET A 1 23.26 4.40 10.46
C MET A 1 23.03 4.87 9.04
N ASN A 2 22.69 3.97 8.12
CA ASN A 2 22.33 4.35 6.76
C ASN A 2 20.89 4.90 6.82
N LEU A 3 20.71 6.21 6.62
CA LEU A 3 19.38 6.73 6.34
C LEU A 3 19.04 6.33 4.90
N PRO A 4 18.03 5.49 4.64
CA PRO A 4 17.60 5.26 3.27
C PRO A 4 17.02 6.57 2.73
N ASP A 5 17.58 7.01 1.61
CA ASP A 5 17.13 8.14 0.79
C ASP A 5 15.60 8.08 0.58
N PRO A 6 14.81 9.12 0.91
CA PRO A 6 13.35 9.07 0.77
C PRO A 6 12.84 9.21 -0.68
N ALA A 7 13.73 9.14 -1.68
CA ALA A 7 13.36 9.36 -3.09
C ALA A 7 14.10 8.45 -4.09
N GLY A 8 14.52 7.25 -3.67
CA GLY A 8 14.86 6.16 -4.60
C GLY A 8 13.60 5.52 -5.20
N PRO A 9 13.66 4.84 -6.36
CA PRO A 9 12.54 4.03 -6.83
C PRO A 9 12.15 3.07 -5.71
N LEU A 10 10.92 3.20 -5.21
CA LEU A 10 10.40 2.38 -4.11
C LEU A 10 10.72 0.91 -4.41
N SER A 11 11.49 0.28 -3.53
CA SER A 11 11.91 -1.10 -3.72
C SER A 11 10.68 -2.00 -3.65
N LEU A 12 10.77 -3.22 -4.21
CA LEU A 12 9.68 -4.19 -4.09
C LEU A 12 9.27 -4.40 -2.62
N ASP A 13 10.25 -4.44 -1.71
CA ASP A 13 10.03 -4.54 -0.27
C ASP A 13 9.28 -3.34 0.32
N ASP A 14 9.59 -2.12 -0.13
CA ASP A 14 8.91 -0.90 0.32
C ASP A 14 7.44 -0.90 -0.10
N LEU A 15 7.18 -1.30 -1.35
CA LEU A 15 5.81 -1.40 -1.87
C LEU A 15 5.01 -2.51 -1.19
N VAL A 16 5.66 -3.63 -0.86
CA VAL A 16 5.03 -4.72 -0.10
C VAL A 16 4.73 -4.27 1.33
N ALA A 17 5.65 -3.55 1.99
CA ALA A 17 5.44 -2.99 3.31
C ALA A 17 4.26 -1.99 3.30
N GLU A 18 4.21 -1.11 2.31
CA GLU A 18 3.11 -0.16 2.15
C GLU A 18 1.79 -0.87 1.87
N HIS A 19 1.76 -1.85 0.97
CA HIS A 19 0.57 -2.65 0.69
C HIS A 19 0.05 -3.36 1.96
N ARG A 20 0.94 -3.87 2.82
CA ARG A 20 0.56 -4.47 4.12
C ARG A 20 -0.02 -3.44 5.08
N ARG A 21 0.62 -2.28 5.24
CA ARG A 21 0.09 -1.18 6.09
C ARG A 21 -1.30 -0.74 5.65
N LEU A 22 -1.51 -0.58 4.34
CA LEU A 22 -2.81 -0.22 3.77
C LEU A 22 -3.87 -1.30 4.03
N ASP A 23 -3.49 -2.59 3.94
CA ASP A 23 -4.41 -3.70 4.24
C ASP A 23 -4.78 -3.75 5.73
N GLU A 24 -3.82 -3.56 6.63
CA GLU A 24 -4.06 -3.51 8.07
C GLU A 24 -5.02 -2.38 8.44
N ARG A 25 -4.83 -1.19 7.87
CA ARG A 25 -5.73 -0.05 8.09
C ARG A 25 -7.13 -0.32 7.55
N LEU A 26 -7.25 -0.90 6.36
CA LEU A 26 -8.53 -1.31 5.79
C LEU A 26 -9.25 -2.34 6.66
N ARG A 27 -8.52 -3.30 7.25
CA ARG A 27 -9.10 -4.29 8.18
C ARG A 27 -9.56 -3.63 9.47
N ALA A 28 -8.79 -2.70 10.03
CA ALA A 28 -9.17 -1.97 11.23
C ALA A 28 -10.48 -1.19 11.02
N LEU A 29 -10.61 -0.49 9.89
CA LEU A 29 -11.85 0.20 9.51
C LEU A 29 -12.99 -0.79 9.26
N ALA A 30 -12.74 -1.90 8.55
CA ALA A 30 -13.77 -2.91 8.30
C ALA A 30 -14.27 -3.63 9.56
N ALA A 31 -13.48 -3.66 10.64
CA ALA A 31 -13.87 -4.23 11.93
C ALA A 31 -14.80 -3.30 12.73
N GLN A 32 -14.88 -2.01 12.39
CA GLN A 32 -15.78 -1.07 13.05
C GLN A 32 -17.23 -1.38 12.64
N ARG A 33 -18.17 -1.30 13.60
CA ARG A 33 -19.60 -1.57 13.36
C ARG A 33 -20.22 -0.59 12.36
N SER A 34 -19.69 0.62 12.28
CA SER A 34 -20.11 1.67 11.37
C SER A 34 -18.96 2.67 11.20
N LEU A 35 -18.75 3.13 9.97
CA LEU A 35 -17.75 4.14 9.64
C LEU A 35 -18.37 5.53 9.65
N THR A 36 -17.68 6.49 10.26
CA THR A 36 -17.96 7.92 10.11
C THR A 36 -17.77 8.34 8.65
N ALA A 37 -18.32 9.50 8.26
CA ALA A 37 -18.13 10.03 6.90
C ALA A 37 -16.64 10.19 6.53
N ALA A 38 -15.81 10.62 7.49
CA ALA A 38 -14.37 10.74 7.30
C ALA A 38 -13.72 9.37 7.08
N GLU A 39 -14.06 8.37 7.89
CA GLU A 39 -13.55 7.00 7.77
C GLU A 39 -14.02 6.31 6.48
N GLN A 40 -15.22 6.62 5.97
CA GLN A 40 -15.68 6.12 4.67
C GLN A 40 -14.84 6.69 3.51
N VAL A 41 -14.50 7.98 3.57
CA VAL A 41 -13.60 8.61 2.60
C VAL A 41 -12.20 8.01 2.72
N GLU A 42 -11.68 7.86 3.94
CA GLU A 42 -10.39 7.22 4.21
C GLU A 42 -10.38 5.79 3.62
N TYR A 43 -11.41 4.99 3.89
CA TYR A 43 -11.55 3.63 3.38
C TYR A 43 -11.54 3.56 1.85
N ALA A 44 -12.24 4.49 1.17
CA ALA A 44 -12.24 4.58 -0.29
C ALA A 44 -10.85 4.98 -0.84
N LEU A 45 -10.14 5.90 -0.18
CA LEU A 45 -8.79 6.30 -0.56
C LEU A 45 -7.77 5.18 -0.36
N LEU A 46 -7.82 4.49 0.79
CA LEU A 46 -6.95 3.36 1.11
C LEU A 46 -7.11 2.22 0.11
N LYS A 47 -8.35 1.91 -0.33
CA LYS A 47 -8.56 0.93 -1.40
C LYS A 47 -7.86 1.30 -2.70
N LYS A 48 -7.93 2.58 -3.10
CA LYS A 48 -7.25 3.06 -4.31
C LYS A 48 -5.74 2.98 -4.18
N GLN A 49 -5.19 3.37 -3.02
CA GLN A 49 -3.76 3.28 -2.74
C GLN A 49 -3.28 1.82 -2.74
N LYS A 50 -4.04 0.91 -2.11
CA LYS A 50 -3.71 -0.52 -2.10
C LYS A 50 -3.71 -1.13 -3.50
N LEU A 51 -4.67 -0.75 -4.35
CA LEU A 51 -4.70 -1.18 -5.74
C LEU A 51 -3.45 -0.71 -6.51
N ARG A 52 -3.09 0.57 -6.36
CA ARG A 52 -1.87 1.13 -6.99
C ARG A 52 -0.59 0.42 -6.51
N ALA A 53 -0.46 0.19 -5.20
CA ALA A 53 0.68 -0.53 -4.64
C ALA A 53 0.76 -1.96 -5.20
N LYS A 54 -0.37 -2.68 -5.26
CA LYS A 54 -0.44 -4.02 -5.88
C LYS A 54 -0.01 -4.00 -7.35
N ASP A 55 -0.47 -3.02 -8.13
CA ASP A 55 -0.11 -2.88 -9.54
C ASP A 55 1.39 -2.59 -9.72
N GLN A 56 1.97 -1.76 -8.85
CA GLN A 56 3.40 -1.46 -8.85
C GLN A 56 4.24 -2.68 -8.49
N ILE A 57 3.84 -3.45 -7.45
CA ILE A 57 4.44 -4.73 -7.08
C ILE A 57 4.44 -5.68 -8.27
N ALA A 58 3.29 -5.87 -8.92
CA ALA A 58 3.16 -6.78 -10.04
C ALA A 58 4.06 -6.38 -11.22
N ARG A 59 4.19 -5.08 -11.49
CA ARG A 59 5.09 -4.55 -12.54
C ARG A 59 6.56 -4.80 -12.21
N LEU A 60 6.99 -4.53 -10.97
CA LEU A 60 8.37 -4.76 -10.54
C LEU A 60 8.72 -6.26 -10.54
N GLN A 61 7.84 -7.11 -10.01
CA GLN A 61 8.02 -8.56 -10.04
C GLN A 61 8.06 -9.13 -11.48
N ALA A 62 7.35 -8.51 -12.42
CA ALA A 62 7.41 -8.89 -13.82
C ALA A 62 8.70 -8.41 -14.50
N ALA A 63 9.24 -7.26 -14.09
CA ALA A 63 10.51 -6.74 -14.57
C ALA A 63 11.70 -7.56 -14.05
N GLU A 64 11.73 -7.90 -12.77
CA GLU A 64 12.79 -8.73 -12.15
C GLU A 64 12.85 -10.13 -12.76
N ARG A 65 11.71 -10.71 -13.17
CA ARG A 65 11.68 -12.02 -13.84
C ARG A 65 12.21 -12.03 -15.27
N ARG A 66 12.39 -10.84 -15.88
CA ARG A 66 12.86 -10.67 -17.26
C ARG A 66 14.34 -10.25 -17.32
N ALA A 67 14.95 -9.93 -16.17
CA ALA A 67 16.36 -9.65 -16.02
C ALA A 67 17.13 -10.94 -15.73
#